data_AF-A0A015NI06-F1
#
_entry.id   AF-A0A015NI06-F1
#
_cell.length_a   1.000
_cell.length_b   1.000
_cell.length_c   1.000
_cell.angle_alpha   90.00
_cell.angle_beta   90.00
_cell.angle_gamma   90.00
#
_symmetry.space_group_name_H-M   'P 1'
#
loop_
_entity.id
_entity.type
_entity.pdbx_description
1 polymer ?
#
loop_
_entity_poly.entity_id
_entity_poly.type
_entity_poly.pdbx_seq_one_letter_code
_entity_poly.pdbx_strand_id
1 'polypeptide(L)'
;MRDAIPLTNNESDNNKPNFRTKRNRLLVKKANFNPYVPYGKLFFHNTGDGKNYACTASVIRTDNGNIGLTAAHCIYNQNNNWSSNMVFCPGFQNGECPVAIPVKGGSVEVVNNKYYYDYGMIKFNYDQGKLQDRTGCFELVMTVSTINM
;
A
#
# COMPACT_ATOMS: atom_id res chain seq x y z
N MET A 1 35.07 22.48 -36.90
CA MET A 1 33.68 22.96 -36.98
C MET A 1 32.98 22.03 -37.95
N ARG A 2 31.92 21.33 -37.53
CA ARG A 2 31.24 20.32 -38.36
C ARG A 2 30.03 20.96 -39.03
N ASP A 3 29.93 20.72 -40.32
CA ASP A 3 29.02 21.33 -41.29
C ASP A 3 27.55 20.93 -41.11
N ALA A 4 26.66 21.72 -41.74
CA ALA A 4 25.21 21.52 -41.83
C ALA A 4 24.78 21.46 -43.30
N ILE A 5 23.82 20.61 -43.71
CA ILE A 5 22.87 20.75 -44.86
C ILE A 5 21.69 19.71 -44.69
N PRO A 6 20.49 19.80 -45.32
CA PRO A 6 19.36 20.72 -45.09
C PRO A 6 17.95 20.05 -44.92
N LEU A 7 16.97 20.95 -44.73
CA LEU A 7 15.50 20.86 -44.62
C LEU A 7 14.76 20.03 -45.70
N THR A 8 13.60 19.46 -45.32
CA THR A 8 12.40 19.55 -46.17
C THR A 8 11.15 19.85 -45.34
N ASN A 9 10.30 20.65 -45.97
CA ASN A 9 9.11 21.34 -45.48
C ASN A 9 7.89 20.41 -45.36
N ASN A 10 6.88 20.83 -44.61
CA ASN A 10 5.54 21.21 -45.13
C ASN A 10 4.48 21.12 -44.03
N GLU A 11 3.80 22.24 -43.82
CA GLU A 11 2.63 22.40 -42.95
C GLU A 11 1.40 21.61 -43.42
N SER A 12 0.47 21.48 -42.48
CA SER A 12 -0.94 21.10 -42.63
C SER A 12 -1.25 19.60 -42.83
N ASP A 13 -1.92 18.99 -41.85
CA ASP A 13 -3.36 18.78 -41.98
C ASP A 13 -3.90 17.93 -40.82
N ASN A 14 -5.04 18.39 -40.33
CA ASN A 14 -5.92 17.68 -39.42
C ASN A 14 -6.26 16.31 -39.99
N ASN A 15 -5.73 15.24 -39.41
CA ASN A 15 -6.29 13.93 -39.63
C ASN A 15 -6.17 13.12 -38.34
N LYS A 16 -7.28 12.95 -37.62
CA LYS A 16 -7.39 12.00 -36.51
C LYS A 16 -7.21 10.58 -37.09
N PRO A 17 -6.10 9.88 -36.83
CA PRO A 17 -5.96 8.51 -37.28
C PRO A 17 -6.42 7.60 -36.13
N ASN A 18 -7.42 6.77 -36.39
CA ASN A 18 -7.85 5.69 -35.50
C ASN A 18 -6.69 4.71 -35.27
N PHE A 19 -5.90 4.91 -34.22
CA PHE A 19 -4.83 3.99 -33.85
C PHE A 19 -5.39 2.88 -32.95
N ARG A 20 -5.99 1.86 -33.59
CA ARG A 20 -6.08 0.52 -32.99
C ARG A 20 -4.66 -0.06 -32.99
N THR A 21 -3.83 0.42 -32.07
CA THR A 21 -2.42 0.02 -31.96
C THR A 21 -2.37 -1.42 -31.46
N LYS A 22 -1.92 -2.35 -32.29
CA LYS A 22 -1.37 -3.63 -31.84
C LYS A 22 -0.40 -3.31 -30.71
N ARG A 23 -0.67 -3.78 -29.49
CA ARG A 23 0.23 -3.63 -28.34
C ARG A 23 1.52 -4.39 -28.66
N ASN A 24 2.46 -3.71 -29.31
CA ASN A 24 3.86 -4.10 -29.24
C ASN A 24 4.21 -4.02 -27.77
N ARG A 25 4.37 -5.20 -27.15
CA ARG A 25 4.76 -5.36 -25.77
C ARG A 25 6.18 -4.80 -25.67
N LEU A 26 6.30 -3.49 -25.42
CA LEU A 26 7.53 -2.91 -24.92
C LEU A 26 7.91 -3.78 -23.73
N LEU A 27 9.06 -4.44 -23.82
CA LEU A 27 9.64 -5.10 -22.67
C LEU A 27 9.91 -3.97 -21.68
N VAL A 28 8.97 -3.76 -20.76
CA VAL A 28 9.17 -2.91 -19.60
C VAL A 28 10.41 -3.47 -18.95
N LYS A 29 11.55 -2.78 -19.14
CA LYS A 29 12.75 -3.03 -18.34
C LYS A 29 12.26 -3.17 -16.91
N LYS A 30 12.51 -4.33 -16.29
CA LYS A 30 12.18 -4.61 -14.89
C LYS A 30 12.49 -3.34 -14.10
N ALA A 31 11.44 -2.61 -13.73
CA ALA A 31 11.59 -1.40 -12.94
C ALA A 31 12.37 -1.83 -11.70
N ASN A 32 13.32 -1.03 -11.24
CA ASN A 32 13.98 -1.26 -9.97
C ASN A 32 12.87 -1.28 -8.90
N PHE A 33 12.40 -2.48 -8.55
CA PHE A 33 11.31 -2.67 -7.62
C PHE A 33 11.83 -2.26 -6.25
N ASN A 34 11.37 -1.11 -5.77
CA ASN A 34 11.60 -0.73 -4.39
C ASN A 34 10.57 -1.49 -3.53
N PRO A 35 10.98 -2.49 -2.74
CA PRO A 35 10.06 -3.22 -1.87
C PRO A 35 9.48 -2.33 -0.77
N TYR A 36 10.11 -1.19 -0.50
CA TYR A 36 9.68 -0.23 0.50
C TYR A 36 8.77 0.83 -0.14
N VAL A 37 7.49 0.52 -0.22
CA VAL A 37 6.42 1.46 -0.54
C VAL A 37 5.52 1.68 0.69
N PRO A 38 4.81 2.81 0.80
CA PRO A 38 4.10 3.17 2.03
C PRO A 38 2.78 2.43 2.19
N TYR A 39 2.48 1.44 1.36
CA TYR A 39 1.27 0.62 1.44
C TYR A 39 1.61 -0.84 1.20
N GLY A 40 0.73 -1.72 1.68
CA GLY A 40 0.99 -3.15 1.59
C GLY A 40 -0.12 -3.99 2.21
N LYS A 41 0.07 -5.30 2.12
CA LYS A 41 -0.88 -6.26 2.68
C LYS A 41 -0.66 -6.38 4.19
N LEU A 42 -1.73 -6.37 4.96
CA LEU A 42 -1.73 -6.61 6.39
C LEU A 42 -2.34 -7.98 6.63
N PHE A 43 -1.53 -8.94 7.05
CA PHE A 43 -1.97 -10.27 7.46
C PHE A 43 -2.30 -10.27 8.94
N PHE A 44 -3.35 -10.97 9.33
CA PHE A 44 -3.74 -11.07 10.73
C PHE A 44 -4.55 -12.33 11.01
N HIS A 45 -4.56 -12.73 12.27
CA HIS A 45 -5.38 -13.80 12.78
C HIS A 45 -6.60 -13.20 13.51
N ASN A 46 -7.80 -13.48 13.01
CA ASN A 46 -9.03 -13.03 13.66
C ASN A 46 -9.35 -13.96 14.83
N THR A 47 -9.34 -13.39 16.03
CA THR A 47 -9.61 -14.13 17.28
C THR A 47 -11.07 -14.50 17.47
N GLY A 48 -11.99 -13.86 16.72
CA GLY A 48 -13.43 -14.13 16.81
C GLY A 48 -13.86 -15.43 16.15
N ASP A 49 -13.19 -15.84 15.07
CA ASP A 49 -13.49 -17.06 14.31
C ASP A 49 -12.29 -18.01 14.15
N GLY A 50 -11.11 -17.61 14.63
CA GLY A 50 -9.89 -18.41 14.60
C GLY A 50 -9.25 -18.55 13.21
N LYS A 51 -9.57 -17.67 12.25
CA LYS A 51 -9.08 -17.75 10.87
C LYS A 51 -8.07 -16.65 10.54
N ASN A 52 -7.26 -16.91 9.51
CA ASN A 52 -6.32 -15.93 8.98
C ASN A 52 -6.99 -15.11 7.88
N TYR A 53 -6.79 -13.81 7.93
CA TYR A 53 -7.33 -12.84 6.97
C TYR A 53 -6.24 -11.91 6.50
N ALA A 54 -6.56 -11.17 5.44
CA ALA A 54 -5.72 -10.09 5.00
C ALA A 54 -6.52 -8.83 4.63
N CYS A 55 -5.95 -7.70 5.01
CA CYS A 55 -6.39 -6.37 4.62
C CYS A 55 -5.25 -5.61 3.93
N THR A 56 -5.45 -4.31 3.75
CA THR A 56 -4.39 -3.37 3.39
C THR A 56 -4.10 -2.45 4.57
N ALA A 57 -2.85 -2.04 4.70
CA ALA A 57 -2.45 -0.95 5.57
C ALA A 57 -1.51 -0.01 4.83
N SER A 58 -1.37 1.20 5.37
CA SER A 58 -0.43 2.17 4.85
C SER A 58 0.32 2.88 5.97
N VAL A 59 1.57 3.25 5.73
CA VAL A 59 2.40 4.04 6.63
C VAL A 59 1.97 5.50 6.49
N ILE A 60 1.65 6.13 7.62
CA ILE A 60 1.25 7.54 7.67
C ILE A 60 2.32 8.38 8.33
N ARG A 61 2.36 9.67 8.02
CA ARG A 61 3.32 10.58 8.62
C ARG A 61 3.02 10.79 10.10
N THR A 62 3.97 10.44 10.95
CA THR A 62 3.92 10.69 12.40
C THR A 62 5.30 11.06 12.94
N ASP A 63 5.33 11.70 14.11
CA ASP A 63 6.60 12.11 14.74
C ASP A 63 7.50 10.90 15.04
N ASN A 64 6.89 9.80 15.52
CA ASN A 64 7.58 8.53 15.77
C ASN A 64 7.86 7.73 14.49
N GLY A 65 7.27 8.10 13.36
CA GLY A 65 7.42 7.51 12.03
C GLY A 65 7.11 6.02 11.86
N ASN A 66 6.42 5.42 12.84
CA ASN A 66 6.17 3.97 12.93
C ASN A 66 4.67 3.66 13.11
N ILE A 67 3.80 4.52 12.59
CA ILE A 67 2.34 4.34 12.63
C ILE A 67 1.82 4.05 11.23
N GLY A 68 0.85 3.15 11.17
CA GLY A 68 0.08 2.87 9.98
C GLY A 68 -1.42 3.08 10.19
N LEU A 69 -2.12 3.28 9.09
CA LEU A 69 -3.57 3.39 9.00
C LEU A 69 -4.14 2.16 8.29
N THR A 70 -5.23 1.62 8.83
CA THR A 70 -6.00 0.50 8.27
C THR A 70 -7.47 0.62 8.69
N ALA A 71 -8.32 -0.32 8.29
CA ALA A 71 -9.71 -0.34 8.73
C ALA A 71 -9.82 -0.90 10.16
N ALA A 72 -10.78 -0.38 10.94
CA ALA A 72 -11.01 -0.84 12.30
C ALA A 72 -11.36 -2.33 12.30
N HIS A 73 -12.21 -2.77 11.36
CA HIS A 73 -12.64 -4.16 11.27
C HIS A 73 -11.50 -5.16 10.98
N CYS A 74 -10.35 -4.69 10.48
CA CYS A 74 -9.19 -5.55 10.24
C CYS A 74 -8.42 -5.86 11.53
N ILE A 75 -8.43 -4.94 12.49
CA ILE A 75 -7.63 -5.04 13.73
C ILE A 75 -8.49 -5.26 14.97
N TYR A 76 -9.79 -4.96 14.88
CA TYR A 76 -10.76 -5.08 15.96
C TYR A 76 -12.09 -5.62 15.41
N ASN A 77 -12.50 -6.79 15.89
CA ASN A 77 -13.71 -7.44 15.40
C ASN A 77 -14.98 -6.97 16.12
N GLN A 78 -16.14 -7.30 15.55
CA GLN A 78 -17.45 -6.92 16.10
C GLN A 78 -17.79 -7.60 17.44
N ASN A 79 -17.01 -8.60 17.86
CA ASN A 79 -17.13 -9.28 19.15
C ASN A 79 -16.24 -8.65 20.23
N ASN A 80 -15.74 -7.44 19.99
CA ASN A 80 -14.87 -6.68 20.88
C ASN A 80 -13.48 -7.28 21.13
N ASN A 81 -13.00 -8.12 20.22
CA ASN A 81 -11.70 -8.75 20.32
C ASN A 81 -10.73 -8.17 19.30
N TRP A 82 -9.48 -8.03 19.73
CA TRP A 82 -8.38 -7.64 18.87
C TRP A 82 -7.93 -8.81 17.99
N SER A 83 -7.58 -8.51 16.74
CA SER A 83 -6.84 -9.43 15.88
C SER A 83 -5.44 -9.66 16.46
N SER A 84 -4.88 -10.85 16.26
CA SER A 84 -3.55 -11.24 16.73
C SER A 84 -2.62 -11.55 15.56
N ASN A 85 -1.33 -11.75 15.85
CA ASN A 85 -0.30 -12.16 14.87
C ASN A 85 -0.27 -11.28 13.60
N MET A 86 -0.42 -9.97 13.80
CA MET A 86 -0.51 -9.00 12.71
C MET A 86 0.86 -8.73 12.09
N VAL A 87 0.96 -8.83 10.75
CA VAL A 87 2.18 -8.60 9.97
C VAL A 87 1.88 -7.74 8.76
N PHE A 88 2.59 -6.63 8.62
CA PHE A 88 2.53 -5.73 7.48
C PHE A 88 3.63 -6.07 6.47
N CYS A 89 3.22 -6.21 5.20
CA CYS A 89 4.07 -6.53 4.06
C CYS A 89 4.03 -5.39 3.04
N PRO A 90 4.88 -4.34 3.18
CA PRO A 90 4.98 -3.28 2.18
C PRO A 90 5.38 -3.86 0.82
N GLY A 91 4.77 -3.33 -0.24
CA GLY A 91 5.06 -3.76 -1.60
C GLY A 91 4.64 -5.19 -1.92
N PHE A 92 3.76 -5.80 -1.12
CA PHE A 92 3.28 -7.15 -1.40
C PHE A 92 2.72 -7.26 -2.82
N GLN A 93 3.31 -8.14 -3.64
CA GLN A 93 2.92 -8.33 -5.02
C GLN A 93 3.19 -9.78 -5.43
N ASN A 94 2.28 -10.39 -6.21
CA ASN A 94 2.43 -11.74 -6.76
C ASN A 94 2.71 -12.83 -5.69
N GLY A 95 2.19 -12.67 -4.47
CA GLY A 95 2.39 -13.64 -3.39
C GLY A 95 3.66 -13.41 -2.57
N GLU A 96 4.52 -12.46 -2.97
CA GLU A 96 5.78 -12.18 -2.28
C GLU A 96 5.59 -11.05 -1.26
N CYS A 97 6.08 -11.28 -0.05
CA CYS A 97 6.24 -10.28 1.00
C CYS A 97 7.74 -9.97 1.12
N PRO A 98 8.25 -8.91 0.46
CA PRO A 98 9.69 -8.63 0.45
C PRO A 98 10.26 -8.33 1.85
N VAL A 99 9.43 -7.72 2.69
CA VAL A 99 9.76 -7.35 4.07
C VAL A 99 8.53 -7.62 4.92
N ALA A 100 8.69 -8.32 6.04
CA ALA A 100 7.63 -8.58 7.01
C ALA A 100 7.86 -7.73 8.26
N ILE A 101 6.89 -6.88 8.58
CA ILE A 101 6.97 -5.94 9.70
C ILE A 101 5.88 -6.30 10.72
N PRO A 102 6.22 -6.84 11.90
CA PRO A 102 5.23 -7.15 12.91
C PRO A 102 4.53 -5.90 13.43
N VAL A 103 3.27 -6.03 13.83
CA VAL A 103 2.52 -4.97 14.51
C VAL A 103 2.55 -5.20 16.02
N LYS A 104 2.90 -4.16 16.79
CA LYS A 104 3.02 -4.21 18.25
C LYS A 104 1.73 -3.85 18.99
N GLY A 105 0.84 -3.12 18.34
CA GLY A 105 -0.44 -2.72 18.90
C GLY A 105 -1.26 -1.88 17.94
N GLY A 106 -2.49 -1.55 18.32
CA GLY A 106 -3.38 -0.71 17.54
C GLY A 106 -4.32 0.10 18.41
N SER A 107 -5.03 1.02 17.77
CA SER A 107 -6.03 1.88 18.38
C SER A 107 -7.21 2.03 17.44
N VAL A 108 -8.42 1.89 17.97
CA VAL A 108 -9.68 2.14 17.28
C VAL A 108 -10.57 2.97 18.21
N GLU A 109 -11.43 3.81 17.65
CA GLU A 109 -12.42 4.53 18.43
C GLU A 109 -13.61 3.62 18.73
N VAL A 110 -13.80 3.28 20.02
CA VAL A 110 -14.87 2.37 20.48
C VAL A 110 -15.95 3.16 21.23
N VAL A 111 -17.19 3.06 20.77
CA VAL A 111 -18.38 3.62 21.42
C VAL A 111 -19.39 2.49 21.62
N ASN A 112 -19.92 2.32 22.83
CA ASN A 112 -20.89 1.26 23.16
C ASN A 112 -20.43 -0.14 22.71
N ASN A 113 -19.16 -0.49 22.95
CA ASN A 113 -18.61 -1.81 22.61
C ASN A 113 -18.72 -2.13 21.09
N LYS A 114 -18.57 -1.10 20.24
CA LYS A 114 -18.41 -1.22 18.78
C LYS A 114 -17.45 -0.13 18.29
N TYR A 115 -16.67 -0.42 17.25
CA TYR A 115 -15.92 0.65 16.59
C TYR A 115 -16.92 1.58 15.89
N TYR A 116 -16.80 2.90 16.12
CA TYR A 116 -17.75 3.87 15.59
C TYR A 116 -17.45 4.21 14.12
N TYR A 117 -16.16 4.43 13.82
CA TYR A 117 -15.67 4.60 12.47
C TYR A 117 -14.82 3.41 12.05
N ASP A 118 -14.87 3.05 10.77
CA ASP A 118 -14.08 1.95 10.21
C ASP A 118 -12.66 2.39 9.82
N TYR A 119 -11.98 3.09 10.73
CA TYR A 119 -10.56 3.38 10.64
C TYR A 119 -9.87 3.05 11.95
N GLY A 120 -8.63 2.60 11.86
CA GLY A 120 -7.81 2.21 12.98
C GLY A 120 -6.35 2.51 12.72
N MET A 121 -5.63 2.83 13.79
CA MET A 121 -4.19 3.02 13.74
C MET A 121 -3.47 1.77 14.24
N ILE A 122 -2.34 1.44 13.64
CA ILE A 122 -1.44 0.36 14.08
C ILE A 122 -0.05 0.91 14.35
N LYS A 123 0.62 0.38 15.36
CA LYS A 123 2.02 0.68 15.66
C LYS A 123 2.89 -0.46 15.15
N PHE A 124 3.77 -0.16 14.20
CA PHE A 124 4.74 -1.12 13.69
C PHE A 124 5.83 -1.39 14.73
N ASN A 125 6.23 -2.66 14.85
CA ASN A 125 7.41 -3.05 15.61
C ASN A 125 8.64 -2.89 14.72
N TYR A 126 9.12 -1.65 14.60
CA TYR A 126 10.27 -1.29 13.79
C TYR A 126 11.27 -0.51 14.66
N ASP A 127 12.42 -1.12 14.94
CA ASP A 127 13.45 -0.61 15.85
C ASP A 127 14.65 0.01 15.10
N GLN A 128 14.73 -0.17 13.78
CA GLN A 128 15.81 0.34 12.93
C GLN A 128 15.66 1.83 12.56
N GLY A 129 14.88 2.60 13.32
CA GLY A 129 14.58 4.01 13.07
C GLY A 129 13.09 4.27 12.77
N LYS A 130 12.83 5.14 11.79
CA LYS A 130 11.47 5.48 11.34
C LYS A 130 11.13 4.74 10.05
N LEU A 131 10.06 3.97 10.08
CA LEU A 131 9.60 3.21 8.93
C LEU A 131 9.18 4.13 7.77
N GLN A 132 8.59 5.28 8.09
CA GLN A 132 8.18 6.28 7.10
C GLN A 132 9.36 6.84 6.27
N ASP A 133 10.59 6.83 6.82
CA ASP A 133 11.78 7.32 6.10
C ASP A 133 12.28 6.26 5.09
N ARG A 134 11.93 5.00 5.31
CA ARG A 134 12.30 3.86 4.43
C ARG A 134 11.26 3.58 3.36
N THR A 135 9.98 3.62 3.76
CA THR A 135 8.84 3.27 2.90
C THR A 135 8.17 4.49 2.26
N GLY A 136 8.53 5.71 2.68
CA GLY A 136 7.69 6.88 2.47
C GLY A 136 6.48 6.87 3.41
N CYS A 137 5.58 7.82 3.25
CA CYS A 137 4.33 7.86 3.99
C CYS A 137 3.26 8.63 3.23
N PHE A 138 2.00 8.38 3.58
CA PHE A 138 0.88 9.25 3.23
C PHE A 138 0.59 10.24 4.35
N GLU A 139 0.02 11.39 3.99
CA GLU A 139 -0.51 12.33 4.97
C GLU A 139 -1.86 11.86 5.53
N LEU A 140 -2.77 11.33 4.69
CA LEU A 140 -4.06 10.76 5.10
C LEU A 140 -4.83 10.09 3.94
N VAL A 141 -4.24 9.07 3.28
CA VAL A 141 -4.93 8.34 2.19
C VAL A 141 -5.05 6.87 2.55
N MET A 142 -6.27 6.33 2.50
CA MET A 142 -6.58 4.94 2.80
C MET A 142 -7.30 4.27 1.62
N THR A 143 -6.70 3.21 1.07
CA THR A 143 -7.39 2.24 0.22
C THR A 143 -7.40 0.92 0.99
N VAL A 144 -8.56 0.51 1.51
CA VAL A 144 -8.70 -0.81 2.14
C VAL A 144 -9.38 -1.76 1.17
N SER A 145 -8.76 -2.91 0.96
CA SER A 145 -9.42 -4.06 0.36
C SER A 145 -9.32 -5.21 1.35
N THR A 146 -10.48 -5.69 1.81
CA THR A 146 -10.57 -6.93 2.58
C THR A 146 -10.41 -8.09 1.59
N ILE A 147 -9.41 -8.94 1.80
CA ILE A 147 -9.14 -10.10 0.95
C ILE A 147 -9.33 -11.34 1.82
N ASN A 148 -10.39 -12.10 1.53
CA ASN A 148 -10.57 -13.42 2.12
C ASN A 148 -9.49 -14.36 1.57
N MET A 149 -8.78 -15.05 2.47
CA MET A 149 -7.80 -16.08 2.13
C MET A 149 -8.46 -17.44 1.95
#